data_AF-A0A356CIB8-F1
#
_entry.id   AF-A0A356CIB8-F1
#
_cell.length_a   1.000
_cell.length_b   1.000
_cell.length_c   1.000
_cell.angle_alpha   90.00
_cell.angle_beta   90.00
_cell.angle_gamma   90.00
#
_symmetry.space_group_name_H-M   'P 1'
#
loop_
_entity.id
_entity.type
_entity.pdbx_description
1 polymer ?
#
loop_
_entity_poly.entity_id
_entity_poly.type
_entity_poly.pdbx_seq_one_letter_code
_entity_poly.pdbx_strand_id
1 'polypeptide(L)'
;MVISLVGCSEKSSDKTLSTAANSQPRLEDGAYLLNSAVVTIEGIPTDVSRDQLKIYSQQRFAYAFYNHSTGKVDAGAGKAVWNDGVLTEIPLVNHAQDLSGLSFNLDIRPNEDGGFSQAIKNMRSEDGVLYDLEETWAQQSKLSTPFDGLWKLFARVVDGTPIENDFAETKMIGGGHFIWFHRYFSKSTPVMHFGYGELSADMNNRLATIENTSQSSYPNAAGQSKALQLSLVDKDTLQQSFTENGAVYIYTYHRM
;
A
#
# COMPACT_ATOMS: atom_id res chain seq x y z
N MET A 1 4.61 3.26 21.26
CA MET A 1 5.77 3.98 20.66
C MET A 1 5.34 4.42 19.28
N VAL A 2 5.53 5.68 18.91
CA VAL A 2 4.97 6.22 17.67
C VAL A 2 5.87 5.89 16.48
N ILE A 3 5.51 4.86 15.72
CA ILE A 3 6.09 4.61 14.40
C ILE A 3 5.19 5.36 13.42
N SER A 4 5.60 6.57 13.07
CA SER A 4 5.08 7.34 11.94
C SER A 4 6.30 7.69 11.12
N LEU A 5 6.24 7.46 9.81
CA LEU A 5 7.33 7.71 8.89
C LEU A 5 7.56 9.22 8.73
N VAL A 6 8.45 9.79 9.54
CA VAL A 6 9.01 11.12 9.31
C VAL A 6 10.34 10.93 8.59
N GLY A 7 10.31 11.01 7.25
CA GLY A 7 11.51 10.85 6.42
C GLY A 7 12.46 12.04 6.55
N CYS A 8 13.73 11.77 6.87
CA CYS A 8 14.82 12.72 6.65
C CYS A 8 15.22 12.69 5.16
N SER A 9 15.20 13.84 4.50
CA SER A 9 15.67 14.00 3.12
C SER A 9 17.20 14.04 3.08
N GLU A 10 17.83 13.14 2.32
CA GLU A 10 19.20 13.33 1.86
C GLU A 10 19.19 13.82 0.40
N LYS A 11 19.89 14.93 0.14
CA LYS A 11 20.10 15.43 -1.22
C LYS A 11 21.16 14.56 -1.91
N SER A 12 20.76 13.80 -2.91
CA SER A 12 21.65 13.07 -3.80
C SER A 12 22.41 14.03 -4.73
N SER A 13 23.72 13.84 -4.83
CA SER A 13 24.62 14.54 -5.76
C SER A 13 24.90 13.67 -6.99
N ASP A 14 24.74 14.28 -8.16
CA ASP A 14 24.91 13.68 -9.48
C ASP A 14 26.32 13.11 -9.71
N LYS A 15 26.41 11.85 -10.13
CA LYS A 15 27.61 11.30 -10.77
C LYS A 15 27.22 10.26 -11.81
N THR A 16 27.29 10.68 -13.06
CA THR A 16 27.14 9.84 -14.25
C THR A 16 28.41 9.02 -14.47
N LEU A 17 28.28 7.72 -14.74
CA LEU A 17 29.24 6.89 -15.51
C LEU A 17 28.57 5.56 -15.92
N SER A 18 28.90 5.07 -17.12
CA SER A 18 28.09 4.14 -17.92
C SER A 18 28.42 2.64 -17.78
N THR A 19 27.37 1.84 -18.00
CA THR A 19 27.31 0.50 -18.65
C THR A 19 28.22 -0.63 -18.17
N ALA A 20 27.68 -1.43 -17.26
CA ALA A 20 27.54 -2.87 -17.44
C ALA A 20 26.11 -3.24 -17.03
N ALA A 21 25.39 -4.05 -17.81
CA ALA A 21 24.11 -4.61 -17.40
C ALA A 21 24.37 -5.63 -16.28
N ASN A 22 24.65 -5.12 -15.08
CA ASN A 22 24.66 -5.90 -13.87
C ASN A 22 23.19 -6.21 -13.62
N SER A 23 22.75 -7.42 -13.94
CA SER A 23 21.41 -7.91 -13.61
C SER A 23 21.35 -8.13 -12.09
N GLN A 24 21.42 -7.03 -11.34
CA GLN A 24 21.06 -7.00 -9.93
C GLN A 24 19.60 -7.47 -9.86
N PRO A 25 19.29 -8.47 -9.02
CA PRO A 25 17.94 -8.99 -8.94
C PRO A 25 16.99 -7.88 -8.49
N ARG A 26 16.07 -7.51 -9.38
CA ARG A 26 14.99 -6.55 -9.11
C ARG A 26 13.88 -7.28 -8.37
N LEU A 27 13.30 -6.65 -7.35
CA LEU A 27 12.07 -7.16 -6.77
C LEU A 27 10.95 -7.11 -7.82
N GLU A 28 10.36 -8.27 -8.06
CA GLU A 28 9.26 -8.41 -9.00
C GLU A 28 7.98 -7.75 -8.46
N ASP A 29 7.05 -7.46 -9.36
CA ASP A 29 5.71 -7.05 -8.95
C ASP A 29 5.03 -8.21 -8.23
N GLY A 30 4.33 -7.94 -7.14
CA GLY A 30 3.70 -8.95 -6.31
C GLY A 30 3.12 -8.40 -5.00
N ALA A 31 2.45 -9.28 -4.28
CA ALA A 31 1.94 -9.06 -2.94
C ALA A 31 2.78 -9.83 -1.93
N TYR A 32 3.11 -9.18 -0.82
CA TYR A 32 4.06 -9.65 0.17
C TYR A 32 3.53 -9.41 1.57
N LEU A 33 3.43 -10.48 2.37
CA LEU A 33 3.09 -10.38 3.80
C LEU A 33 4.36 -10.31 4.62
N LEU A 34 4.34 -9.48 5.66
CA LEU A 34 5.42 -9.41 6.62
C LEU A 34 5.51 -10.73 7.39
N ASN A 35 6.70 -11.32 7.43
CA ASN A 35 6.99 -12.52 8.20
C ASN A 35 7.64 -12.18 9.55
N SER A 36 8.58 -11.23 9.56
CA SER A 36 9.17 -10.71 10.79
C SER A 36 9.60 -9.26 10.64
N ALA A 37 9.59 -8.52 11.74
CA ALA A 37 10.18 -7.19 11.84
C ALA A 37 10.95 -7.05 13.16
N VAL A 38 12.13 -6.44 13.08
CA VAL A 38 12.98 -6.11 14.22
C VAL A 38 13.21 -4.60 14.20
N VAL A 39 12.92 -3.94 15.32
CA VAL A 39 13.24 -2.54 15.55
C VAL A 39 14.42 -2.46 16.49
N THR A 40 15.48 -1.77 16.09
CA THR A 40 16.67 -1.56 16.92
C THR A 40 16.77 -0.11 17.36
N ILE A 41 16.74 0.13 18.66
CA ILE A 41 16.88 1.46 19.27
C ILE A 41 18.11 1.41 20.18
N GLU A 42 19.05 2.33 20.00
CA GLU A 42 20.28 2.40 20.81
C GLU A 42 21.03 1.04 20.86
N GLY A 43 20.99 0.29 19.75
CA GLY A 43 21.62 -1.03 19.62
C GLY A 43 20.85 -2.18 20.27
N ILE A 44 19.65 -1.94 20.83
CA ILE A 44 18.80 -2.97 21.43
C ILE A 44 17.74 -3.42 20.40
N PRO A 45 17.84 -4.65 19.86
CA PRO A 45 16.85 -5.19 18.94
C PRO A 45 15.60 -5.65 19.70
N THR A 46 14.43 -5.35 19.15
CA THR A 46 13.13 -5.79 19.66
C THR A 46 12.29 -6.33 18.51
N ASP A 47 11.82 -7.57 18.63
CA ASP A 47 10.86 -8.14 17.69
C ASP A 47 9.52 -7.40 17.76
N VAL A 48 8.98 -7.05 16.61
CA VAL A 48 7.68 -6.41 16.48
C VAL A 48 6.78 -7.28 15.62
N SER A 49 5.72 -7.81 16.24
CA SER A 49 4.67 -8.54 15.53
C SER A 49 3.63 -7.58 14.99
N ARG A 50 3.33 -7.68 13.69
CA ARG A 50 2.26 -6.95 13.02
C ARG A 50 1.81 -7.69 11.77
N ASP A 51 0.50 -7.72 11.54
CA ASP A 51 -0.07 -8.19 10.29
C ASP A 51 0.00 -7.08 9.26
N GLN A 52 0.99 -7.15 8.35
CA GLN A 52 1.23 -6.14 7.34
C GLN A 52 1.30 -6.74 5.95
N LEU A 53 0.58 -6.14 5.01
CA LEU A 53 0.71 -6.40 3.58
C LEU A 53 1.46 -5.26 2.91
N LYS A 54 2.33 -5.61 1.97
CA LYS A 54 2.95 -4.69 1.01
C LYS A 54 2.71 -5.21 -0.41
N ILE A 55 2.32 -4.33 -1.32
CA ILE A 55 2.16 -4.64 -2.75
C ILE A 55 3.11 -3.76 -3.54
N TYR A 56 3.86 -4.38 -4.46
CA TYR A 56 4.56 -3.69 -5.54
C TYR A 56 3.90 -4.05 -6.87
N SER A 57 3.52 -3.04 -7.66
CA SER A 57 3.00 -3.28 -9.01
C SER A 57 3.18 -2.05 -9.87
N GLN A 58 3.63 -2.21 -11.12
CA GLN A 58 3.75 -1.14 -12.11
C GLN A 58 4.51 0.10 -11.60
N GLN A 59 5.63 -0.12 -10.89
CA GLN A 59 6.43 0.96 -10.27
C GLN A 59 5.64 1.79 -9.23
N ARG A 60 4.66 1.16 -8.59
CA ARG A 60 3.92 1.68 -7.44
C ARG A 60 4.10 0.75 -6.26
N PHE A 61 3.95 1.29 -5.07
CA PHE A 61 3.83 0.50 -3.86
C PHE A 61 2.66 0.98 -3.01
N ALA A 62 2.15 0.07 -2.20
CA ALA A 62 1.38 0.42 -1.02
C ALA A 62 1.67 -0.58 0.11
N TYR A 63 1.51 -0.12 1.35
CA TYR A 63 1.52 -0.97 2.52
C TYR A 63 0.39 -0.57 3.46
N ALA A 64 -0.06 -1.50 4.31
CA ALA A 64 -1.02 -1.19 5.37
C ALA A 64 -0.92 -2.18 6.54
N PHE A 65 -1.06 -1.67 7.76
CA PHE A 65 -1.22 -2.46 8.99
C PHE A 65 -1.88 -1.64 10.10
N TYR A 66 -2.30 -2.33 11.16
CA TYR A 66 -2.71 -1.70 12.41
C TYR A 66 -1.54 -1.65 13.39
N ASN A 67 -1.16 -0.45 13.83
CA ASN A 67 -0.10 -0.28 14.80
C ASN A 67 -0.65 -0.41 16.22
N HIS A 68 -0.61 -1.62 16.79
CA HIS A 68 -1.08 -1.89 18.14
C HIS A 68 -0.36 -1.07 19.23
N SER A 69 0.88 -0.65 18.99
CA SER A 69 1.64 0.14 19.96
C SER A 69 1.21 1.61 20.04
N THR A 70 0.43 2.09 19.06
CA THR A 70 -0.13 3.45 19.02
C THR A 70 -1.65 3.47 18.97
N GLY A 71 -2.29 2.33 18.68
CA GLY A 71 -3.73 2.26 18.44
C GLY A 71 -4.17 2.98 17.16
N LYS A 72 -3.29 3.07 16.15
CA LYS A 72 -3.53 3.81 14.91
C LYS A 72 -3.34 2.96 13.67
N VAL A 73 -3.98 3.37 12.58
CA VAL A 73 -3.71 2.87 11.22
C VAL A 73 -2.36 3.39 10.77
N ASP A 74 -1.57 2.54 10.11
CA ASP A 74 -0.43 2.95 9.33
C ASP A 74 -0.54 2.35 7.94
N ALA A 75 -0.82 3.22 6.98
CA ALA A 75 -0.93 2.88 5.57
C ALA A 75 -0.36 4.01 4.73
N GLY A 76 0.28 3.65 3.63
CA GLY A 76 0.94 4.57 2.72
C GLY A 76 1.08 3.99 1.33
N ALA A 77 1.14 4.87 0.33
CA ALA A 77 1.32 4.48 -1.06
C ALA A 77 2.08 5.53 -1.86
N GLY A 78 2.70 5.10 -2.95
CA GLY A 78 3.45 5.99 -3.82
C GLY A 78 4.17 5.28 -4.95
N LYS A 79 5.29 5.87 -5.37
CA LYS A 79 6.12 5.33 -6.46
C LYS A 79 7.21 4.43 -5.91
N ALA A 80 7.50 3.36 -6.63
CA ALA A 80 8.60 2.44 -6.36
C ALA A 80 9.51 2.41 -7.58
N VAL A 81 10.69 3.01 -7.45
CA VAL A 81 11.67 3.15 -8.54
C VAL A 81 12.89 2.30 -8.22
N TRP A 82 13.18 1.35 -9.11
CA TRP A 82 14.39 0.53 -9.03
C TRP A 82 15.49 1.17 -9.85
N ASN A 83 16.64 1.46 -9.22
CA ASN A 83 17.84 1.91 -9.91
C ASN A 83 19.09 1.27 -9.30
N ASP A 84 19.93 0.65 -10.14
CA ASP A 84 21.22 0.08 -9.74
C ASP A 84 21.19 -0.82 -8.48
N GLY A 85 20.15 -1.65 -8.34
CA GLY A 85 19.99 -2.57 -7.20
C GLY A 85 19.40 -1.93 -5.94
N VAL A 86 19.10 -0.63 -5.96
CA VAL A 86 18.42 0.07 -4.87
C VAL A 86 16.96 0.32 -5.24
N LEU A 87 16.05 0.01 -4.31
CA LEU A 87 14.66 0.44 -4.43
C LEU A 87 14.46 1.78 -3.71
N THR A 88 13.99 2.78 -4.45
CA THR A 88 13.54 4.04 -3.86
C THR A 88 12.01 4.07 -3.80
N GLU A 89 11.47 4.17 -2.59
CA GLU A 89 10.06 4.46 -2.34
C GLU A 89 9.86 5.97 -2.19
N ILE A 90 8.93 6.53 -2.96
CA ILE A 90 8.54 7.94 -2.92
C ILE A 90 7.06 7.98 -2.51
N PRO A 91 6.74 8.11 -1.21
CA PRO A 91 5.36 8.20 -0.75
C PRO A 91 4.68 9.43 -1.32
N LEU A 92 3.48 9.24 -1.85
CA LEU A 92 2.62 10.29 -2.38
C LEU A 92 1.42 10.57 -1.48
N VAL A 93 1.03 9.59 -0.67
CA VAL A 93 -0.14 9.66 0.19
C VAL A 93 0.01 8.68 1.35
N ASN A 94 -0.55 9.01 2.51
CA ASN A 94 -0.76 8.09 3.62
C ASN A 94 -2.21 8.12 4.09
N HIS A 95 -2.52 7.29 5.08
CA HIS A 95 -3.84 7.21 5.72
C HIS A 95 -4.41 8.57 6.13
N ALA A 96 -3.56 9.57 6.43
CA ALA A 96 -3.97 10.87 6.93
C ALA A 96 -4.03 11.96 5.85
N GLN A 97 -3.14 11.96 4.85
CA GLN A 97 -2.96 13.08 3.90
C GLN A 97 -2.15 12.74 2.65
N ASP A 98 -2.22 13.65 1.65
CA ASP A 98 -1.26 13.68 0.55
C ASP A 98 0.13 14.10 1.08
N LEU A 99 1.19 13.54 0.52
CA LEU A 99 2.58 13.71 0.94
C LEU A 99 3.42 14.29 -0.20
N SER A 100 4.48 15.02 0.15
CA SER A 100 5.45 15.53 -0.82
C SER A 100 6.85 15.63 -0.21
N GLY A 101 7.88 15.58 -1.05
CA GLY A 101 9.29 15.77 -0.62
C GLY A 101 9.91 14.60 0.14
N LEU A 102 9.23 13.46 0.25
CA LEU A 102 9.73 12.26 0.92
C LEU A 102 10.31 11.27 -0.09
N SER A 103 11.41 10.63 0.27
CA SER A 103 12.09 9.60 -0.52
C SER A 103 12.87 8.68 0.41
N PHE A 104 12.73 7.37 0.24
CA PHE A 104 13.37 6.37 1.07
C PHE A 104 14.10 5.37 0.19
N ASN A 105 15.42 5.26 0.38
CA ASN A 105 16.21 4.21 -0.24
C ASN A 105 16.16 2.97 0.65
N LEU A 106 15.76 1.85 0.07
CA LEU A 106 15.60 0.59 0.75
C LEU A 106 16.73 -0.35 0.31
N ASP A 107 17.46 -0.90 1.27
CA ASP A 107 18.32 -2.08 1.03
C ASP A 107 17.40 -3.29 0.97
N ILE A 108 17.10 -3.74 -0.25
CA ILE A 108 16.25 -4.91 -0.50
C ILE A 108 17.11 -6.04 -1.05
N ARG A 109 16.92 -7.23 -0.47
CA ARG A 109 17.58 -8.46 -0.91
C ARG A 109 16.52 -9.51 -1.18
N PRO A 110 16.23 -9.82 -2.45
CA PRO A 110 15.31 -10.91 -2.79
C PRO A 110 15.82 -12.24 -2.22
N ASN A 111 14.89 -13.05 -1.71
CA ASN A 111 15.16 -14.37 -1.18
C ASN A 111 14.87 -15.42 -2.26
N GLU A 112 15.50 -16.60 -2.18
CA GLU A 112 15.30 -17.68 -3.16
C GLU A 112 13.84 -18.15 -3.26
N ASP A 113 13.09 -18.06 -2.16
CA ASP A 113 11.68 -18.43 -2.07
C ASP A 113 10.72 -17.36 -2.65
N GLY A 114 11.25 -16.34 -3.33
CA GLY A 114 10.48 -15.28 -3.99
C GLY A 114 10.07 -14.10 -3.08
N GLY A 115 10.26 -14.24 -1.77
CA GLY A 115 10.18 -13.15 -0.78
C GLY A 115 11.38 -12.19 -0.83
N PHE A 116 11.54 -11.35 0.19
CA PHE A 116 12.71 -10.49 0.33
C PHE A 116 12.98 -10.07 1.78
N SER A 117 14.22 -9.67 2.06
CA SER A 117 14.59 -8.90 3.24
C SER A 117 14.70 -7.43 2.90
N GLN A 118 14.35 -6.57 3.86
CA GLN A 118 14.48 -5.13 3.76
C GLN A 118 15.14 -4.56 5.01
N ALA A 119 16.02 -3.57 4.84
CA ALA A 119 16.53 -2.77 5.95
C ALA A 119 16.37 -1.27 5.67
N ILE A 120 15.98 -0.54 6.72
CA ILE A 120 16.00 0.92 6.77
C ILE A 120 16.81 1.34 7.99
N LYS A 121 17.81 2.19 7.80
CA LYS A 121 18.70 2.65 8.88
C LYS A 121 18.42 4.09 9.24
N ASN A 122 18.63 4.45 10.51
CA ASN A 122 18.50 5.81 11.03
C ASN A 122 17.11 6.46 10.79
N MET A 123 16.05 5.66 10.85
CA MET A 123 14.69 6.20 10.82
C MET A 123 14.43 7.06 12.05
N ARG A 124 13.67 8.14 11.88
CA ARG A 124 13.26 9.01 12.99
C ARG A 124 11.76 8.90 13.22
N SER A 125 11.38 8.57 14.45
CA SER A 125 9.97 8.60 14.89
C SER A 125 9.48 10.02 15.15
N GLU A 126 8.18 10.20 15.37
CA GLU A 126 7.60 11.52 15.66
C GLU A 126 8.15 12.16 16.94
N ASP A 127 8.51 11.35 17.94
CA ASP A 127 9.14 11.79 19.19
C ASP A 127 10.65 12.00 19.06
N GLY A 128 11.20 11.84 17.85
CA GLY A 128 12.59 12.14 17.53
C GLY A 128 13.57 11.00 17.81
N VAL A 129 13.12 9.86 18.31
CA VAL A 129 13.95 8.67 18.54
C VAL A 129 14.46 8.12 17.20
N LEU A 130 15.76 7.79 17.16
CA LEU A 130 16.37 7.11 16.03
C LEU A 130 16.25 5.60 16.20
N TYR A 131 15.87 4.91 15.14
CA TYR A 131 15.77 3.46 15.11
C TYR A 131 16.17 2.90 13.75
N ASP A 132 16.64 1.66 13.76
CA ASP A 132 16.77 0.85 12.56
C ASP A 132 15.59 -0.13 12.47
N LEU A 133 15.16 -0.42 11.25
CA LEU A 133 14.11 -1.38 10.95
C LEU A 133 14.66 -2.45 10.01
N GLU A 134 14.52 -3.71 10.41
CA GLU A 134 14.87 -4.87 9.59
C GLU A 134 13.63 -5.75 9.45
N GLU A 135 13.32 -6.17 8.22
CA GLU A 135 12.09 -6.89 7.90
C GLU A 135 12.36 -8.08 6.99
N THR A 136 11.57 -9.13 7.13
CA THR A 136 11.47 -10.22 6.16
C THR A 136 10.04 -10.33 5.64
N TRP A 137 9.93 -10.55 4.34
CA TRP A 137 8.68 -10.51 3.60
C TRP A 137 8.49 -11.80 2.82
N ALA A 138 7.34 -12.45 2.98
CA ALA A 138 6.95 -13.66 2.27
C ALA A 138 6.05 -13.31 1.08
N GLN A 139 6.45 -13.77 -0.11
CA GLN A 139 5.62 -13.61 -1.32
C GLN A 139 4.32 -14.39 -1.17
N GLN A 140 3.20 -13.72 -1.43
CA GLN A 140 1.87 -14.35 -1.48
C GLN A 140 1.49 -14.73 -2.90
N SER A 141 1.62 -13.79 -3.83
CA SER A 141 1.24 -14.00 -5.22
C SER A 141 1.85 -12.94 -6.14
N LYS A 142 2.00 -13.33 -7.41
CA LYS A 142 2.43 -12.50 -8.55
C LYS A 142 1.36 -12.41 -9.63
N LEU A 143 0.13 -12.79 -9.29
CA LEU A 143 -0.98 -12.77 -10.24
C LEU A 143 -1.19 -11.34 -10.75
N SER A 144 -1.03 -11.14 -12.04
CA SER A 144 -1.29 -9.85 -12.67
C SER A 144 -2.71 -9.79 -13.21
N THR A 145 -3.33 -8.63 -13.04
CA THR A 145 -4.67 -8.33 -13.55
C THR A 145 -4.65 -7.04 -14.37
N PRO A 146 -5.63 -6.80 -15.25
CA PRO A 146 -5.78 -5.51 -15.91
C PRO A 146 -6.01 -4.35 -14.92
N PHE A 147 -6.46 -4.64 -13.71
CA PHE A 147 -6.78 -3.65 -12.67
C PHE A 147 -5.57 -3.23 -11.85
N ASP A 148 -4.42 -3.87 -12.05
CA ASP A 148 -3.18 -3.58 -11.33
C ASP A 148 -2.80 -2.10 -11.45
N GLY A 149 -2.41 -1.52 -10.32
CA GLY A 149 -2.04 -0.11 -10.21
C GLY A 149 -2.40 0.54 -8.89
N LEU A 150 -1.95 1.79 -8.76
CA LEU A 150 -2.31 2.68 -7.66
C LEU A 150 -3.38 3.67 -8.12
N TRP A 151 -4.46 3.74 -7.37
CA TRP A 151 -5.71 4.41 -7.74
C TRP A 151 -6.14 5.38 -6.64
N LYS A 152 -6.44 6.63 -7.03
CA LYS A 152 -7.01 7.66 -6.15
C LYS A 152 -8.49 7.83 -6.46
N LEU A 153 -9.33 7.76 -5.44
CA LEU A 153 -10.76 7.99 -5.60
C LEU A 153 -11.02 9.41 -6.10
N PHE A 154 -11.82 9.53 -7.15
CA PHE A 154 -12.19 10.78 -7.78
C PHE A 154 -13.65 11.15 -7.53
N ALA A 155 -14.57 10.20 -7.74
CA ALA A 155 -16.00 10.44 -7.60
C ALA A 155 -16.71 9.23 -7.02
N ARG A 156 -17.83 9.50 -6.32
CA ARG A 156 -18.76 8.48 -5.85
C ARG A 156 -20.19 8.85 -6.20
N VAL A 157 -20.94 7.84 -6.61
CA VAL A 157 -22.35 7.93 -6.96
C VAL A 157 -23.10 6.83 -6.22
N VAL A 158 -24.25 7.15 -5.63
CA VAL A 158 -25.16 6.19 -4.99
C VAL A 158 -26.53 6.31 -5.62
N ASP A 159 -27.04 5.20 -6.16
CA ASP A 159 -28.32 5.12 -6.87
C ASP A 159 -28.48 6.25 -7.92
N GLY A 160 -27.41 6.52 -8.66
CA GLY A 160 -27.36 7.56 -9.69
C GLY A 160 -27.15 8.99 -9.17
N THR A 161 -27.09 9.20 -7.85
CA THR A 161 -26.88 10.50 -7.23
C THR A 161 -25.42 10.68 -6.78
N PRO A 162 -24.70 11.72 -7.27
CA PRO A 162 -23.35 12.02 -6.79
C PRO A 162 -23.33 12.30 -5.28
N ILE A 163 -22.30 11.79 -4.59
CA ILE A 163 -22.04 12.08 -3.18
C ILE A 163 -20.83 12.99 -3.07
N GLU A 164 -21.07 14.22 -2.62
CA GLU A 164 -20.02 15.18 -2.29
C GLU A 164 -19.82 15.21 -0.77
N ASN A 165 -18.70 14.66 -0.31
CA ASN A 165 -18.22 14.81 1.06
C ASN A 165 -16.69 14.69 1.09
N ASP A 166 -16.12 14.69 2.29
CA ASP A 166 -14.69 14.69 2.55
C ASP A 166 -14.02 13.32 2.49
N PHE A 167 -14.75 12.27 2.11
CA PHE A 167 -14.21 10.93 2.00
C PHE A 167 -13.20 10.86 0.87
N ALA A 168 -11.98 10.50 1.22
CA ALA A 168 -10.89 10.22 0.30
C ALA A 168 -10.44 8.78 0.48
N GLU A 169 -10.15 8.09 -0.62
CA GLU A 169 -9.65 6.72 -0.61
C GLU A 169 -8.52 6.57 -1.61
N THR A 170 -7.51 5.80 -1.23
CA THR A 170 -6.47 5.29 -2.10
C THR A 170 -6.58 3.78 -2.13
N LYS A 171 -6.49 3.18 -3.32
CA LYS A 171 -6.54 1.74 -3.53
C LYS A 171 -5.35 1.30 -4.37
N MET A 172 -4.65 0.27 -3.90
CA MET A 172 -3.60 -0.43 -4.64
C MET A 172 -4.13 -1.80 -5.02
N ILE A 173 -3.95 -2.21 -6.27
CA ILE A 173 -4.21 -3.55 -6.76
C ILE A 173 -2.92 -4.09 -7.38
N GLY A 174 -2.57 -5.33 -7.06
CA GLY A 174 -1.41 -6.00 -7.64
C GLY A 174 -1.12 -7.34 -6.98
N GLY A 175 -0.51 -8.27 -7.72
CA GLY A 175 -0.18 -9.60 -7.22
C GLY A 175 -1.40 -10.40 -6.76
N GLY A 176 -2.57 -10.18 -7.37
CA GLY A 176 -3.85 -10.79 -6.95
C GLY A 176 -4.35 -10.33 -5.58
N HIS A 177 -3.88 -9.19 -5.08
CA HIS A 177 -4.27 -8.62 -3.81
C HIS A 177 -4.71 -7.16 -3.98
N PHE A 178 -5.36 -6.65 -2.94
CA PHE A 178 -5.68 -5.23 -2.82
C PHE A 178 -5.25 -4.68 -1.46
N ILE A 179 -4.97 -3.38 -1.44
CA ILE A 179 -4.94 -2.55 -0.22
C ILE A 179 -5.83 -1.35 -0.50
N TRP A 180 -6.72 -1.01 0.41
CA TRP A 180 -7.35 0.30 0.43
C TRP A 180 -7.10 0.96 1.78
N PHE A 181 -7.00 2.28 1.77
CA PHE A 181 -7.12 3.08 2.97
C PHE A 181 -7.90 4.35 2.63
N HIS A 182 -8.75 4.74 3.57
CA HIS A 182 -9.59 5.90 3.42
C HIS A 182 -9.57 6.79 4.66
N ARG A 183 -10.00 8.02 4.45
CA ARG A 183 -10.24 9.00 5.49
C ARG A 183 -11.53 9.76 5.21
N TYR A 184 -12.22 10.18 6.25
CA TYR A 184 -13.37 11.08 6.22
C TYR A 184 -13.47 11.80 7.57
N PHE A 185 -14.30 12.84 7.72
CA PHE A 185 -14.55 13.45 9.03
C PHE A 185 -15.90 13.01 9.60
N SER A 186 -15.90 12.62 10.86
CA SER A 186 -17.09 12.43 11.66
C SER A 186 -17.14 13.50 12.74
N LYS A 187 -18.11 14.44 12.63
CA LYS A 187 -18.24 15.58 13.56
C LYS A 187 -16.92 16.35 13.78
N SER A 188 -16.22 16.65 12.68
CA SER A 188 -14.90 17.32 12.66
C SER A 188 -13.72 16.51 13.22
N THR A 189 -13.92 15.23 13.56
CA THR A 189 -12.83 14.32 13.91
C THR A 189 -12.44 13.50 12.68
N PRO A 190 -11.16 13.49 12.27
CA PRO A 190 -10.71 12.64 11.18
C PRO A 190 -10.82 11.17 11.60
N VAL A 191 -11.44 10.37 10.75
CA VAL A 191 -11.55 8.92 10.89
C VAL A 191 -10.80 8.29 9.74
N MET A 192 -9.95 7.31 10.05
CA MET A 192 -9.07 6.65 9.08
C MET A 192 -9.23 5.15 9.22
N HIS A 193 -9.42 4.46 8.10
CA HIS A 193 -9.40 3.00 8.07
C HIS A 193 -8.57 2.49 6.92
N PHE A 194 -8.16 1.22 7.05
CA PHE A 194 -7.58 0.46 5.97
C PHE A 194 -8.25 -0.91 5.89
N GLY A 195 -8.06 -1.56 4.74
CA GLY A 195 -8.31 -2.99 4.59
C GLY A 195 -7.45 -3.54 3.47
N TYR A 196 -7.07 -4.79 3.61
CA TYR A 196 -6.33 -5.50 2.58
C TYR A 196 -6.73 -6.97 2.54
N GLY A 197 -6.40 -7.62 1.43
CA GLY A 197 -6.61 -9.04 1.25
C GLY A 197 -6.50 -9.44 -0.20
N GLU A 198 -7.14 -10.55 -0.54
CA GLU A 198 -7.07 -11.16 -1.86
C GLU A 198 -8.13 -10.56 -2.80
N LEU A 199 -7.74 -10.40 -4.06
CA LEU A 199 -8.61 -10.01 -5.15
C LEU A 199 -8.77 -11.18 -6.11
N SER A 200 -9.93 -11.83 -6.07
CA SER A 200 -10.29 -12.88 -7.01
C SER A 200 -11.07 -12.27 -8.18
N ALA A 201 -10.50 -12.26 -9.37
CA ALA A 201 -11.17 -11.81 -10.59
C ALA A 201 -11.46 -12.99 -11.52
N ASP A 202 -12.73 -13.18 -11.89
CA ASP A 202 -13.06 -14.08 -13.00
C ASP A 202 -12.68 -13.39 -14.32
N MET A 203 -11.53 -13.78 -14.86
CA MET A 203 -11.00 -13.22 -16.11
C MET A 203 -11.85 -13.56 -17.34
N ASN A 204 -12.67 -14.62 -17.27
CA ASN A 204 -13.61 -15.00 -18.32
C ASN A 204 -14.91 -14.20 -18.24
N ASN A 205 -15.30 -13.78 -17.03
CA ASN A 205 -16.49 -12.99 -16.78
C ASN A 205 -16.14 -11.76 -15.93
N ARG A 206 -15.59 -10.73 -16.61
CA ARG A 206 -15.16 -9.40 -16.10
C ARG A 206 -16.14 -8.67 -15.17
N LEU A 207 -17.30 -9.25 -14.87
CA LEU A 207 -18.38 -8.74 -14.06
C LEU A 207 -18.26 -9.11 -12.57
N ALA A 208 -17.50 -10.14 -12.20
CA ALA A 208 -17.42 -10.61 -10.81
C ALA A 208 -15.98 -10.56 -10.29
N THR A 209 -15.70 -9.59 -9.42
CA THR A 209 -14.50 -9.54 -8.60
C THR A 209 -14.91 -9.69 -7.13
N ILE A 210 -14.17 -10.49 -6.39
CA ILE A 210 -14.40 -10.69 -4.96
C ILE A 210 -13.19 -10.16 -4.22
N GLU A 211 -13.42 -9.17 -3.36
CA GLU A 211 -12.45 -8.75 -2.34
C GLU A 211 -12.64 -9.60 -1.09
N ASN A 212 -11.69 -10.49 -0.80
CA ASN A 212 -11.65 -11.24 0.44
C ASN A 212 -10.76 -10.49 1.44
N THR A 213 -11.37 -9.77 2.37
CA THR A 213 -10.63 -8.93 3.31
C THR A 213 -10.00 -9.79 4.40
N SER A 214 -8.67 -9.88 4.43
CA SER A 214 -7.96 -10.61 5.47
C SER A 214 -7.81 -9.78 6.74
N GLN A 215 -7.50 -8.50 6.60
CA GLN A 215 -7.28 -7.57 7.73
C GLN A 215 -7.87 -6.21 7.41
N SER A 216 -8.46 -5.57 8.42
CA SER A 216 -9.02 -4.23 8.30
C SER A 216 -9.20 -3.58 9.67
N SER A 217 -9.06 -2.26 9.73
CA SER A 217 -9.48 -1.48 10.89
C SER A 217 -10.93 -0.98 10.79
N TYR A 218 -11.63 -1.24 9.68
CA TYR A 218 -13.03 -0.90 9.53
C TYR A 218 -13.90 -1.95 10.25
N PRO A 219 -14.86 -1.54 11.10
CA PRO A 219 -15.64 -2.47 11.90
C PRO A 219 -16.28 -3.58 11.06
N ASN A 220 -16.06 -4.83 11.49
CA ASN A 220 -16.60 -6.05 10.89
C ASN A 220 -16.18 -6.32 9.43
N ALA A 221 -15.18 -5.62 8.87
CA ALA A 221 -14.72 -5.88 7.51
C ALA A 221 -13.74 -7.06 7.42
N ALA A 222 -12.92 -7.28 8.44
CA ALA A 222 -11.97 -8.40 8.45
C ALA A 222 -12.70 -9.75 8.40
N GLY A 223 -12.20 -10.66 7.56
CA GLY A 223 -12.80 -11.97 7.29
C GLY A 223 -14.03 -11.94 6.38
N GLN A 224 -14.45 -10.77 5.89
CA GLN A 224 -15.60 -10.66 4.98
C GLN A 224 -15.18 -10.67 3.52
N SER A 225 -16.04 -11.26 2.70
CA SER A 225 -15.96 -11.20 1.24
C SER A 225 -16.94 -10.16 0.71
N LYS A 226 -16.47 -9.29 -0.17
CA LYS A 226 -17.30 -8.29 -0.85
C LYS A 226 -17.30 -8.58 -2.35
N ALA A 227 -18.49 -8.85 -2.89
CA ALA A 227 -18.69 -8.91 -4.33
C ALA A 227 -18.73 -7.49 -4.89
N LEU A 228 -17.93 -7.25 -5.93
CA LEU A 228 -17.89 -6.00 -6.66
C LEU A 228 -17.63 -6.26 -8.14
N GLN A 229 -17.87 -5.26 -8.95
CA GLN A 229 -17.54 -5.25 -10.37
C GLN A 229 -16.46 -4.20 -10.61
N LEU A 230 -15.38 -4.60 -11.29
CA LEU A 230 -14.32 -3.70 -11.75
C LEU A 230 -14.37 -3.57 -13.27
N SER A 231 -14.25 -2.35 -13.76
CA SER A 231 -14.08 -2.07 -15.18
C SER A 231 -13.07 -0.94 -15.38
N LEU A 232 -12.20 -1.13 -16.37
CA LEU A 232 -11.38 -0.03 -16.89
C LEU A 232 -12.21 0.74 -17.91
N VAL A 233 -12.48 2.01 -17.63
CA VAL A 233 -13.08 2.94 -18.61
C VAL A 233 -12.03 3.30 -19.66
N ASP A 234 -10.80 3.50 -19.21
CA ASP A 234 -9.59 3.67 -20.02
C ASP A 234 -8.37 3.21 -19.19
N LYS A 235 -7.14 3.50 -19.67
CA LYS A 235 -5.91 3.08 -18.98
C LYS A 235 -5.68 3.75 -17.62
N ASP A 236 -6.24 4.94 -17.41
CA ASP A 236 -6.04 5.80 -16.25
C ASP A 236 -7.31 5.99 -15.41
N THR A 237 -8.42 5.34 -15.79
CA THR A 237 -9.72 5.43 -15.12
C THR A 237 -10.28 4.04 -14.80
N LEU A 238 -10.39 3.74 -13.50
CA LEU A 238 -11.00 2.52 -12.96
C LEU A 238 -12.38 2.86 -12.38
N GLN A 239 -13.37 2.03 -12.70
CA GLN A 239 -14.69 2.07 -12.07
C GLN A 239 -14.90 0.80 -11.24
N GLN A 240 -15.39 0.99 -10.02
CA GLN A 240 -15.81 -0.06 -9.11
C GLN A 240 -17.28 0.12 -8.78
N SER A 241 -18.08 -0.94 -8.88
CA SER A 241 -19.48 -0.91 -8.42
C SER A 241 -19.81 -2.07 -7.50
N PHE A 242 -20.62 -1.81 -6.47
CA PHE A 242 -21.07 -2.82 -5.52
C PHE A 242 -22.41 -2.42 -4.92
N THR A 243 -23.16 -3.39 -4.41
CA THR A 243 -24.41 -3.14 -3.68
C THR A 243 -24.16 -3.27 -2.19
N GLU A 244 -24.61 -2.29 -1.43
CA GLU A 244 -24.54 -2.29 0.04
C GLU A 244 -25.85 -1.75 0.61
N ASN A 245 -26.47 -2.51 1.52
CA ASN A 245 -27.77 -2.19 2.11
C ASN A 245 -28.88 -1.87 1.08
N GLY A 246 -28.83 -2.53 -0.09
CA GLY A 246 -29.80 -2.35 -1.17
C GLY A 246 -29.53 -1.16 -2.11
N ALA A 247 -28.56 -0.30 -1.79
CA ALA A 247 -28.14 0.80 -2.64
C ALA A 247 -26.94 0.41 -3.52
N VAL A 248 -26.90 0.91 -4.75
CA VAL A 248 -25.79 0.69 -5.70
C VAL A 248 -24.79 1.82 -5.57
N TYR A 249 -23.57 1.48 -5.19
CA TYR A 249 -22.44 2.39 -5.12
C TYR A 249 -21.60 2.25 -6.38
N ILE A 250 -21.18 3.37 -6.95
CA ILE A 250 -20.23 3.45 -8.06
C ILE A 250 -19.12 4.40 -7.65
N TYR A 251 -17.90 3.87 -7.60
CA TYR A 251 -16.68 4.61 -7.30
C TYR A 251 -15.87 4.73 -8.60
N THR A 252 -15.44 5.94 -8.91
CA THR A 252 -14.53 6.22 -10.03
C THR A 252 -13.19 6.64 -9.46
N TYR A 253 -12.13 5.99 -9.93
CA TYR A 253 -10.76 6.27 -9.51
C TYR A 253 -9.91 6.69 -10.71
N HIS A 254 -8.93 7.55 -10.45
CA HIS A 254 -7.88 7.89 -11.39
C HIS A 254 -6.55 7.26 -10.97
N ARG A 255 -5.77 6.84 -11.97
CA ARG A 255 -4.43 6.30 -11.75
C ARG A 255 -3.48 7.37 -11.20
N MET A 256 -2.63 6.99 -10.23
CA MET A 256 -1.58 7.82 -9.62
C MET A 256 -0.20 7.57 -10.24
#